data_AF-A0A3D5AZ63-F1
#
_entry.id   AF-A0A3D5AZ63-F1
#
_cell.length_a   1.000
_cell.length_b   1.000
_cell.length_c   1.000
_cell.angle_alpha   90.00
_cell.angle_beta   90.00
_cell.angle_gamma   90.00
#
_symmetry.space_group_name_H-M   'P 1'
#
loop_
_entity.id
_entity.type
_entity.pdbx_description
1 polymer ?
#
loop_
_entity_poly.entity_id
_entity_poly.type
_entity_poly.pdbx_seq_one_letter_code
_entity_poly.pdbx_strand_id
1 'polypeptide(L)'
;MAYRFAGITYDRGVIFDRRFGPVSLALGAVNGNGIEQNFNINSPGFQRPDKMFDNDTRKNIFGRIGTAVGPLHLGLFGLSGEQKSRNNVLDPLGTTAGTRDTDKRILGVDVSGVIAGKSHWFAQALWNRWDGYLDSNPAKNYRWFGAFAGVDYIHSERWVFSMLYNFADAQDLENTGTVYEGININTLTLTASYYFMRNVKGVVEIAGDFQKETASYTAHPTKEGYILVGIDTAF
;
A
#
# COMPACT_ATOMS: atom_id res chain seq x y z
N MET A 1 2.15 -2.80 1.06
CA MET A 1 1.36 -3.08 2.29
C MET A 1 0.64 -1.84 2.83
N ALA A 2 1.28 -0.67 2.95
CA ALA A 2 0.62 0.57 3.41
C ALA A 2 -0.72 0.88 2.70
N TYR A 3 -0.75 0.76 1.36
CA TYR A 3 -1.96 0.96 0.55
C TYR A 3 -3.11 -0.01 0.88
N ARG A 4 -2.79 -1.22 1.35
CA ARG A 4 -3.79 -2.18 1.81
C ARG A 4 -4.39 -1.74 3.15
N PHE A 5 -3.55 -1.28 4.08
CA PHE A 5 -4.02 -0.71 5.34
C PHE A 5 -4.82 0.57 5.15
N ALA A 6 -4.54 1.37 4.11
CA ALA A 6 -5.36 2.53 3.72
C ALA A 6 -6.79 2.20 3.30
N GLY A 7 -7.16 0.92 3.11
CA GLY A 7 -8.50 0.55 2.69
C GLY A 7 -8.85 1.13 1.32
N ILE A 8 -7.88 1.14 0.39
CA ILE A 8 -8.03 1.62 -0.99
C ILE A 8 -7.70 0.56 -2.03
N THR A 9 -7.38 -0.64 -1.58
CA THR A 9 -7.12 -1.78 -2.46
C THR A 9 -8.35 -2.64 -2.55
N TYR A 10 -8.61 -3.15 -3.75
CA TYR A 10 -9.69 -4.09 -4.05
C TYR A 10 -11.10 -3.50 -4.06
N ASP A 11 -11.31 -2.18 -3.95
CA ASP A 11 -12.63 -1.57 -4.14
C ASP A 11 -13.16 -1.78 -5.57
N ARG A 12 -14.49 -1.75 -5.75
CA ARG A 12 -15.18 -1.90 -7.04
C ARG A 12 -15.93 -0.63 -7.40
N GLY A 13 -15.86 -0.20 -8.66
CA GLY A 13 -16.59 0.99 -9.07
C GLY A 13 -16.33 1.43 -10.50
N VAL A 14 -16.54 2.72 -10.74
CA VAL A 14 -16.40 3.36 -12.04
C VAL A 14 -15.36 4.47 -11.98
N ILE A 15 -14.62 4.63 -13.08
CA ILE A 15 -13.61 5.68 -13.24
C ILE A 15 -13.89 6.37 -14.57
N PHE A 16 -13.90 7.70 -14.54
CA PHE A 16 -13.93 8.54 -15.71
C PHE A 16 -12.60 9.28 -15.79
N ASP A 17 -11.89 9.12 -16.90
CA ASP A 17 -10.64 9.82 -17.14
C ASP A 17 -10.65 10.56 -18.48
N ARG A 18 -9.87 11.65 -18.51
CA ARG A 18 -9.65 12.44 -19.71
C ARG A 18 -8.27 13.06 -19.69
N ARG A 19 -7.66 13.12 -20.87
CA ARG A 19 -6.39 13.82 -21.10
C ARG A 19 -6.61 15.10 -21.91
N PHE A 20 -5.98 16.17 -21.47
CA PHE A 20 -5.96 17.50 -22.08
C PHE A 20 -4.51 17.91 -22.33
N GLY A 21 -3.93 17.42 -23.43
CA GLY A 21 -2.50 17.64 -23.73
C GLY A 21 -1.59 16.98 -22.69
N PRO A 22 -0.71 17.74 -21.99
CA PRO A 22 0.19 17.17 -20.98
C PRO A 22 -0.54 16.82 -19.68
N VAL A 23 -1.73 17.37 -19.44
CA VAL A 23 -2.50 17.17 -18.20
C VAL A 23 -3.48 16.01 -18.36
N SER A 24 -3.61 15.16 -17.34
CA SER A 24 -4.67 14.17 -17.22
C SER A 24 -5.49 14.38 -15.95
N LEU A 25 -6.77 14.07 -16.04
CA LEU A 25 -7.71 14.08 -14.93
C LEU A 25 -8.41 12.73 -14.87
N ALA A 26 -8.49 12.14 -13.70
CA ALA A 26 -9.31 10.97 -13.41
C ALA A 26 -10.17 11.26 -12.19
N LEU A 27 -11.43 10.84 -12.23
CA LEU A 27 -12.38 10.88 -11.12
C LEU A 27 -13.12 9.55 -11.08
N GLY A 28 -13.20 8.95 -9.89
CA GLY A 28 -13.88 7.69 -9.71
C GLY A 28 -14.73 7.64 -8.46
N ALA A 29 -15.71 6.74 -8.49
CA ALA A 29 -16.57 6.41 -7.37
C ALA A 29 -16.55 4.89 -7.20
N VAL A 30 -16.15 4.45 -6.01
CA VAL A 30 -15.97 3.03 -5.70
C VAL A 30 -16.66 2.68 -4.39
N ASN A 31 -16.94 1.39 -4.20
CA ASN A 31 -17.53 0.80 -3.02
C ASN A 31 -16.59 -0.32 -2.55
N GLY A 32 -16.65 -0.71 -1.28
CA GLY A 32 -15.94 -1.89 -0.78
C GLY A 32 -16.32 -3.14 -1.59
N ASN A 33 -15.43 -4.12 -1.63
CA ASN A 33 -15.61 -5.32 -2.46
C ASN A 33 -16.62 -6.33 -1.92
N GLY A 34 -17.15 -6.12 -0.71
CA GLY A 34 -18.04 -7.05 -0.04
C GLY A 34 -17.39 -8.39 0.31
N ILE A 35 -16.06 -8.47 0.38
CA ILE A 35 -15.34 -9.69 0.79
C ILE A 35 -15.35 -9.76 2.31
N GLU A 36 -16.20 -10.62 2.86
CA GLU A 36 -16.28 -10.90 4.30
C GLU A 36 -15.38 -12.08 4.72
N GLN A 37 -14.98 -12.93 3.78
CA GLN A 37 -14.14 -14.09 4.04
C GLN A 37 -12.68 -13.80 3.70
N ASN A 38 -11.82 -13.89 4.71
CA ASN A 38 -10.37 -13.88 4.55
C ASN A 38 -9.74 -15.06 5.27
N PHE A 39 -8.69 -15.61 4.66
CA PHE A 39 -7.89 -16.68 5.25
C PHE A 39 -6.65 -16.07 5.88
N ASN A 40 -6.21 -16.64 7.00
CA ASN A 40 -4.91 -16.29 7.59
C ASN A 40 -3.82 -16.55 6.54
N ILE A 41 -3.11 -15.50 6.12
CA ILE A 41 -1.88 -15.67 5.36
C ILE A 41 -0.80 -16.04 6.37
N ASN A 42 -0.67 -17.33 6.66
CA ASN A 42 0.46 -17.87 7.42
C ASN A 42 1.65 -18.04 6.47
N SER A 43 2.16 -16.93 5.90
CA SER A 43 3.44 -16.95 5.19
C SER A 43 4.58 -16.83 6.21
N PRO A 44 5.61 -17.70 6.17
CA PRO A 44 6.87 -17.44 6.86
C PRO A 44 7.36 -16.03 6.46
N GLY A 45 7.78 -15.20 7.41
CA GLY A 45 8.20 -13.81 7.14
C GLY A 45 7.17 -12.73 7.54
N PHE A 46 5.88 -13.08 7.60
CA PHE A 46 4.80 -12.14 7.93
C PHE A 46 3.66 -12.86 8.65
N GLN A 47 3.90 -13.31 9.88
CA GLN A 47 2.81 -13.76 10.76
C GLN A 47 1.99 -12.55 11.25
N ARG A 48 1.20 -11.98 10.36
CA ARG A 48 0.28 -10.89 10.68
C ARG A 48 -1.16 -11.40 10.50
N PRO A 49 -2.01 -11.37 11.53
CA PRO A 49 -3.43 -11.63 11.39
C PRO A 49 -4.07 -10.63 10.42
N ASP A 50 -4.08 -10.94 9.14
CA ASP A 50 -4.59 -10.06 8.09
C ASP A 50 -6.03 -10.43 7.76
N LYS A 51 -6.96 -9.89 8.57
CA LYS A 51 -8.40 -10.08 8.40
C LYS A 51 -9.14 -8.82 7.95
N MET A 52 -8.46 -7.89 7.30
CA MET A 52 -9.00 -6.55 7.08
C MET A 52 -9.18 -6.23 5.60
N PHE A 53 -10.33 -6.65 5.07
CA PHE A 53 -10.87 -6.04 3.85
C PHE A 53 -11.90 -4.98 4.24
N ASP A 54 -11.94 -3.89 3.49
CA ASP A 54 -13.05 -2.94 3.55
C ASP A 54 -14.24 -3.57 2.81
N ASN A 55 -15.21 -4.05 3.59
CA ASN A 55 -16.46 -4.60 3.10
C ASN A 55 -17.60 -3.58 3.21
N ASP A 56 -17.30 -2.31 3.50
CA ASP A 56 -18.33 -1.29 3.60
C ASP A 56 -18.95 -1.02 2.21
N THR A 57 -20.26 -0.88 2.20
CA THR A 57 -21.05 -0.61 1.00
C THR A 57 -21.13 0.88 0.68
N ARG A 58 -20.56 1.77 1.50
CA ARG A 58 -20.53 3.22 1.22
C ARG A 58 -19.58 3.57 0.08
N LYS A 59 -19.89 4.68 -0.60
CA LYS A 59 -19.15 5.15 -1.78
C LYS A 59 -17.95 5.99 -1.37
N ASN A 60 -16.75 5.57 -1.75
CA ASN A 60 -15.54 6.37 -1.72
C ASN A 60 -15.42 7.13 -3.05
N ILE A 61 -15.10 8.42 -2.99
CA ILE A 61 -14.80 9.24 -4.15
C ILE A 61 -13.29 9.47 -4.20
N PHE A 62 -12.69 9.28 -5.36
CA PHE A 62 -11.27 9.55 -5.54
C PHE A 62 -11.01 10.28 -6.84
N GLY A 63 -9.89 10.98 -6.91
CA GLY A 63 -9.45 11.64 -8.12
C GLY A 63 -7.94 11.72 -8.20
N ARG A 64 -7.45 11.90 -9.42
CA ARG A 64 -6.04 12.13 -9.72
C ARG A 64 -5.90 13.19 -10.80
N ILE A 65 -5.00 14.13 -10.59
CA ILE A 65 -4.52 15.07 -11.62
C ILE A 65 -3.08 14.69 -11.92
N GLY A 66 -2.78 14.41 -13.18
CA GLY A 66 -1.44 14.08 -13.65
C GLY A 66 -0.91 15.11 -14.64
N THR A 67 0.41 15.20 -14.75
CA THR A 67 1.07 15.91 -15.85
C THR A 67 2.30 15.16 -16.32
N ALA A 68 2.70 15.38 -17.57
CA ALA A 68 3.94 14.87 -18.14
C ALA A 68 4.77 16.02 -18.74
N VAL A 69 6.04 16.11 -18.35
CA VAL A 69 7.01 17.08 -18.87
C VAL A 69 8.26 16.32 -19.32
N GLY A 70 8.37 16.09 -20.63
CA GLY A 70 9.44 15.26 -21.19
C GLY A 70 9.38 13.82 -20.63
N PRO A 71 10.48 13.29 -20.05
CA PRO A 71 10.50 11.96 -19.47
C PRO A 71 9.95 11.89 -18.04
N LEU A 72 9.51 13.02 -17.46
CA LEU A 72 9.01 13.10 -16.10
C LEU A 72 7.47 13.07 -16.09
N HIS A 73 6.92 12.21 -15.24
CA HIS A 73 5.50 12.13 -14.94
C HIS A 73 5.27 12.50 -13.48
N LEU A 74 4.26 13.32 -13.22
CA LEU A 74 3.86 13.75 -11.89
C LEU A 74 2.36 13.53 -11.72
N GLY A 75 1.94 13.21 -10.50
CA GLY A 75 0.54 13.03 -10.13
C GLY A 75 0.26 13.51 -8.73
N LEU A 76 -0.91 14.11 -8.56
CA LEU A 76 -1.54 14.37 -7.27
C LEU A 76 -2.83 13.57 -7.23
N PHE A 77 -3.03 12.78 -6.20
CA PHE A 77 -4.25 12.00 -6.02
C PHE A 77 -4.83 12.18 -4.63
N GLY A 78 -6.12 11.94 -4.52
CA GLY A 78 -6.81 11.97 -3.25
C GLY A 78 -8.04 11.10 -3.26
N LEU A 79 -8.45 10.69 -2.06
CA LEU A 79 -9.67 9.95 -1.81
C LEU A 79 -10.36 10.53 -0.58
N SER A 80 -11.68 10.64 -0.66
CA SER A 80 -12.55 10.92 0.47
C SER A 80 -13.65 9.89 0.50
N GLY A 81 -13.91 9.33 1.66
CA GLY A 81 -14.93 8.32 1.83
C GLY A 81 -15.17 8.01 3.30
N GLU A 82 -15.83 6.89 3.53
CA GLU A 82 -16.20 6.43 4.86
C GLU A 82 -15.87 4.95 4.99
N GLN A 83 -15.70 4.51 6.23
CA GLN A 83 -15.50 3.11 6.59
C GLN A 83 -16.04 2.86 8.00
N LYS A 84 -16.30 1.60 8.33
CA LYS A 84 -16.63 1.21 9.70
C LYS A 84 -15.47 1.46 10.66
N SER A 85 -15.81 1.90 11.87
CA SER A 85 -14.88 1.95 13.01
C SER A 85 -14.36 0.55 13.36
N ARG A 86 -13.42 0.47 14.29
CA ARG A 86 -12.92 -0.79 14.82
C ARG A 86 -13.20 -0.90 16.30
N ASN A 87 -13.81 -2.02 16.68
CA ASN A 87 -14.17 -2.30 18.06
C ASN A 87 -12.95 -2.82 18.83
N ASN A 88 -12.03 -1.91 19.14
CA ASN A 88 -10.86 -2.22 19.98
C ASN A 88 -11.14 -2.16 21.49
N VAL A 89 -12.43 -2.10 21.88
CA VAL A 89 -12.87 -2.19 23.28
C VAL A 89 -13.16 -3.66 23.64
N LEU A 90 -13.87 -4.39 22.77
CA LEU A 90 -14.17 -5.81 22.96
C LEU A 90 -13.14 -6.74 22.30
N ASP A 91 -12.48 -6.27 21.25
CA ASP A 91 -11.40 -6.99 20.55
C ASP A 91 -10.14 -6.11 20.55
N PRO A 92 -9.25 -6.24 21.56
CA PRO A 92 -8.10 -5.35 21.72
C PRO A 92 -7.19 -5.21 20.49
N LEU A 93 -7.17 -6.22 19.61
CA LEU A 93 -6.39 -6.20 18.38
C LEU A 93 -6.99 -5.27 17.31
N GLY A 94 -8.25 -4.85 17.46
CA GLY A 94 -8.95 -3.98 16.54
C GLY A 94 -9.35 -4.67 15.23
N THR A 95 -9.49 -6.00 15.23
CA THR A 95 -9.80 -6.78 14.01
C THR A 95 -11.27 -6.78 13.66
N THR A 96 -12.12 -6.60 14.67
CA THR A 96 -13.58 -6.60 14.54
C THR A 96 -14.08 -5.23 14.11
N ALA A 97 -14.96 -5.20 13.10
CA ALA A 97 -15.65 -3.98 12.69
C ALA A 97 -16.57 -3.47 13.82
N GLY A 98 -16.53 -2.17 14.08
CA GLY A 98 -17.44 -1.47 14.96
C GLY A 98 -18.73 -1.07 14.26
N THR A 99 -19.64 -0.43 14.99
CA THR A 99 -20.97 -0.06 14.47
C THR A 99 -21.01 1.33 13.85
N ARG A 100 -20.02 2.19 14.16
CA ARG A 100 -19.98 3.58 13.72
C ARG A 100 -19.36 3.71 12.33
N ASP A 101 -19.82 4.71 11.60
CA ASP A 101 -19.17 5.15 10.37
C ASP A 101 -18.12 6.21 10.71
N THR A 102 -17.00 6.17 10.01
CA THR A 102 -15.84 7.01 10.23
C THR A 102 -15.32 7.53 8.90
N ASP A 103 -14.97 8.81 8.85
CA ASP A 103 -14.44 9.42 7.63
C ASP A 103 -13.01 8.92 7.39
N LYS A 104 -12.70 8.62 6.12
CA LYS A 104 -11.34 8.38 5.65
C LYS A 104 -10.96 9.37 4.57
N ARG A 105 -9.76 9.96 4.72
CA ARG A 105 -9.20 10.92 3.76
C ARG A 105 -7.77 10.56 3.44
N ILE A 106 -7.45 10.58 2.15
CA ILE A 106 -6.13 10.26 1.63
C ILE A 106 -5.73 11.36 0.66
N LEU A 107 -4.48 11.78 0.79
CA LEU A 107 -3.83 12.66 -0.15
C LEU A 107 -2.48 12.06 -0.49
N GLY A 108 -2.09 12.10 -1.75
CA GLY A 108 -0.83 11.55 -2.16
C GLY A 108 -0.28 12.16 -3.43
N VAL A 109 0.99 11.85 -3.65
CA VAL A 109 1.76 12.29 -4.81
C VAL A 109 2.43 11.08 -5.43
N ASP A 110 2.49 11.06 -6.75
CA ASP A 110 3.28 10.09 -7.50
C ASP A 110 4.19 10.80 -8.49
N VAL A 111 5.37 10.23 -8.68
CA VAL A 111 6.36 10.72 -9.63
C VAL A 111 7.05 9.54 -10.27
N SER A 112 7.32 9.63 -11.56
CA SER A 112 8.12 8.64 -12.26
C SER A 112 8.83 9.23 -13.45
N GLY A 113 9.83 8.53 -13.94
CA GLY A 113 10.46 8.91 -15.19
C GLY A 113 11.45 7.88 -15.71
N VAL A 114 12.09 8.25 -16.82
CA VAL A 114 13.03 7.40 -17.54
C VAL A 114 14.34 8.14 -17.75
N ILE A 115 15.45 7.49 -17.41
CA ILE A 115 16.82 7.99 -17.62
C ILE A 115 17.48 7.09 -18.68
N ALA A 116 17.99 7.72 -19.73
CA ALA A 116 18.73 7.08 -20.83
C ALA A 116 18.01 5.87 -21.49
N GLY A 117 16.68 5.81 -21.41
CA GLY A 117 15.87 4.72 -21.98
C GLY A 117 16.07 3.35 -21.32
N LYS A 118 16.81 3.27 -20.20
CA LYS A 118 17.15 2.00 -19.54
C LYS A 118 16.80 1.96 -18.06
N SER A 119 16.81 3.11 -17.39
CA SER A 119 16.49 3.20 -15.97
C SER A 119 15.13 3.86 -15.80
N HIS A 120 14.15 3.07 -15.37
CA HIS A 120 12.81 3.54 -15.04
C HIS A 120 12.76 3.71 -13.53
N TRP A 121 12.40 4.89 -13.06
CA TRP A 121 12.29 5.16 -11.62
C TRP A 121 10.91 5.67 -11.30
N PHE A 122 10.47 5.39 -10.08
CA PHE A 122 9.15 5.77 -9.60
C PHE A 122 9.17 5.98 -8.09
N ALA A 123 8.32 6.87 -7.61
CA ALA A 123 8.05 7.04 -6.20
C ALA A 123 6.61 7.47 -5.99
N GLN A 124 6.03 7.03 -4.88
CA GLN A 124 4.69 7.43 -4.47
C GLN A 124 4.66 7.58 -2.96
N ALA A 125 3.99 8.62 -2.49
CA ALA A 125 3.76 8.86 -1.07
C ALA A 125 2.29 9.22 -0.84
N LEU A 126 1.77 8.80 0.30
CA LEU A 126 0.44 9.16 0.76
C LEU A 126 0.45 9.50 2.24
N TRP A 127 -0.44 10.41 2.58
CA TRP A 127 -0.88 10.70 3.92
C TRP A 127 -2.32 10.23 4.06
N ASN A 128 -2.62 9.60 5.19
CA ASN A 128 -3.94 9.06 5.49
C ASN A 128 -4.44 9.64 6.81
N ARG A 129 -5.75 9.88 6.90
CA ARG A 129 -6.46 10.26 8.11
C ARG A 129 -7.77 9.49 8.23
N TRP A 130 -7.99 8.93 9.41
CA TRP A 130 -9.25 8.30 9.83
C TRP A 130 -9.83 9.00 11.05
N ASP A 131 -11.08 9.43 10.97
CA ASP A 131 -11.71 10.23 12.02
C ASP A 131 -12.47 9.35 13.00
N GLY A 132 -12.02 9.32 14.25
CA GLY A 132 -12.65 8.51 15.29
C GLY A 132 -12.62 7.02 14.99
N TYR A 133 -11.55 6.51 14.37
CA TYR A 133 -11.48 5.14 13.84
C TYR A 133 -11.60 4.04 14.90
N LEU A 134 -10.90 4.19 16.01
CA LEU A 134 -10.90 3.22 17.11
C LEU A 134 -12.00 3.57 18.11
N ASP A 135 -12.86 2.58 18.44
CA ASP A 135 -13.98 2.78 19.37
C ASP A 135 -13.52 3.08 20.81
N SER A 136 -12.28 2.74 21.17
CA SER A 136 -11.70 3.10 22.47
C SER A 136 -11.49 4.61 22.64
N ASN A 137 -11.37 5.36 21.54
CA ASN A 137 -11.24 6.81 21.57
C ASN A 137 -11.87 7.44 20.31
N PRO A 138 -13.21 7.53 20.24
CA PRO A 138 -13.91 7.99 19.05
C PRO A 138 -13.72 9.48 18.76
N ALA A 139 -13.17 10.25 19.70
CA ALA A 139 -12.85 11.67 19.51
C ALA A 139 -11.47 11.89 18.87
N LYS A 140 -10.61 10.86 18.78
CA LYS A 140 -9.27 10.97 18.22
C LYS A 140 -9.28 10.74 16.71
N ASN A 141 -8.57 11.59 15.98
CA ASN A 141 -8.24 11.36 14.58
C ASN A 141 -6.92 10.63 14.49
N TYR A 142 -6.87 9.60 13.65
CA TYR A 142 -5.71 8.73 13.46
C TYR A 142 -5.08 9.04 12.10
N ARG A 143 -3.86 9.57 12.11
CA ARG A 143 -3.09 9.83 10.91
C ARG A 143 -1.91 8.89 10.82
N TRP A 144 -1.49 8.60 9.59
CA TRP A 144 -0.31 7.83 9.30
C TRP A 144 0.20 8.15 7.88
N PHE A 145 1.43 7.76 7.58
CA PHE A 145 2.10 8.04 6.32
C PHE A 145 2.66 6.77 5.68
N GLY A 146 2.62 6.68 4.36
CA GLY A 146 3.21 5.58 3.61
C GLY A 146 3.82 6.04 2.31
N ALA A 147 4.99 5.50 1.96
CA ALA A 147 5.69 5.79 0.73
C ALA A 147 6.45 4.57 0.19
N PHE A 148 6.71 4.58 -1.11
CA PHE A 148 7.69 3.71 -1.72
C PHE A 148 8.43 4.42 -2.84
N ALA A 149 9.64 3.97 -3.13
CA ALA A 149 10.43 4.42 -4.26
C ALA A 149 11.19 3.24 -4.84
N GLY A 150 11.31 3.20 -6.16
CA GLY A 150 12.00 2.12 -6.85
C GLY A 150 12.66 2.55 -8.15
N VAL A 151 13.55 1.68 -8.61
CA VAL A 151 14.22 1.80 -9.90
C VAL A 151 14.32 0.42 -10.55
N ASP A 152 13.95 0.35 -11.82
CA ASP A 152 14.14 -0.79 -12.71
C ASP A 152 15.20 -0.42 -13.74
N TYR A 153 16.28 -1.18 -13.78
CA TYR A 153 17.37 -1.03 -14.72
C TYR A 153 17.39 -2.17 -15.73
N ILE A 154 17.09 -1.84 -16.98
CA ILE A 154 17.18 -2.75 -18.12
C ILE A 154 18.63 -2.80 -18.56
N HIS A 155 19.36 -3.81 -18.08
CA HIS A 155 20.76 -4.01 -18.43
C HIS A 155 20.92 -4.52 -19.88
N SER A 156 20.08 -5.48 -20.27
CA SER A 156 20.03 -6.06 -21.61
C SER A 156 18.63 -6.59 -21.94
N GLU A 157 18.45 -7.18 -23.13
CA GLU A 157 17.18 -7.83 -23.51
C GLU A 157 16.77 -8.98 -22.57
N ARG A 158 17.71 -9.51 -21.79
CA ARG A 158 17.47 -10.63 -20.87
C ARG A 158 17.59 -10.27 -19.40
N TRP A 159 18.34 -9.23 -19.04
CA TRP A 159 18.61 -8.90 -17.64
C TRP A 159 17.94 -7.60 -17.23
N VAL A 160 17.14 -7.68 -16.16
CA VAL A 160 16.56 -6.53 -15.48
C VAL A 160 16.90 -6.61 -14.00
N PHE A 161 17.35 -5.50 -13.43
CA PHE A 161 17.61 -5.35 -12.01
C PHE A 161 16.64 -4.33 -11.43
N SER A 162 15.98 -4.68 -10.34
CA SER A 162 15.01 -3.83 -9.67
C SER A 162 15.43 -3.60 -8.23
N MET A 163 15.19 -2.39 -7.75
CA MET A 163 15.30 -2.02 -6.35
C MET A 163 14.00 -1.35 -5.94
N LEU A 164 13.45 -1.75 -4.79
CA LEU A 164 12.24 -1.16 -4.22
C LEU A 164 12.47 -0.90 -2.73
N TYR A 165 12.30 0.35 -2.32
CA TYR A 165 12.27 0.76 -0.94
C TYR A 165 10.84 1.08 -0.52
N ASN A 166 10.37 0.50 0.59
CA ASN A 166 9.08 0.78 1.18
C ASN A 166 9.27 1.39 2.57
N PHE A 167 8.52 2.45 2.85
CA PHE A 167 8.51 3.12 4.14
C PHE A 167 7.07 3.41 4.56
N ALA A 168 6.73 3.20 5.83
CA ALA A 168 5.48 3.67 6.39
C ALA A 168 5.64 3.91 7.89
N ASP A 169 4.91 4.91 8.37
CA ASP A 169 4.93 5.40 9.75
C ASP A 169 3.49 5.45 10.27
N ALA A 170 3.21 4.65 11.30
CA ALA A 170 1.90 4.49 11.92
C ALA A 170 1.45 5.74 12.71
N GLN A 171 2.37 6.61 13.13
CA GLN A 171 2.10 7.87 13.84
C GLN A 171 1.05 7.76 14.96
N ASP A 172 -0.18 8.27 14.75
CA ASP A 172 -1.21 8.34 15.79
C ASP A 172 -1.74 6.95 16.21
N LEU A 173 -1.38 5.90 15.45
CA LEU A 173 -1.69 4.50 15.71
C LEU A 173 -0.64 3.78 16.55
N GLU A 174 0.50 4.42 16.83
CA GLU A 174 1.51 3.88 17.75
C GLU A 174 0.96 3.72 19.18
N ASN A 175 1.36 2.63 19.85
CA ASN A 175 0.98 2.30 21.23
C ASN A 175 -0.54 2.25 21.46
N THR A 176 -1.31 1.91 20.42
CA THR A 176 -2.75 1.68 20.51
C THR A 176 -3.09 0.26 20.97
N GLY A 177 -2.11 -0.65 20.98
CA GLY A 177 -2.30 -2.08 21.25
C GLY A 177 -3.03 -2.82 20.13
N THR A 178 -3.19 -2.19 18.96
CA THR A 178 -3.95 -2.72 17.82
C THR A 178 -3.03 -3.14 16.68
N VAL A 179 -3.51 -3.99 15.78
CA VAL A 179 -2.76 -4.44 14.59
C VAL A 179 -2.30 -3.29 13.67
N TYR A 180 -2.87 -2.10 13.83
CA TYR A 180 -2.53 -0.91 13.07
C TYR A 180 -1.17 -0.31 13.42
N GLU A 181 -0.58 -0.69 14.57
CA GLU A 181 0.83 -0.40 14.85
C GLU A 181 1.76 -1.03 13.81
N GLY A 182 1.35 -2.17 13.23
CA GLY A 182 2.04 -2.86 12.16
C GLY A 182 2.09 -2.11 10.82
N ILE A 183 1.44 -0.94 10.70
CA ILE A 183 1.62 -0.06 9.54
C ILE A 183 3.09 0.35 9.37
N ASN A 184 3.85 0.40 10.47
CA ASN A 184 5.28 0.67 10.44
C ASN A 184 6.00 -0.34 9.52
N ILE A 185 6.62 0.17 8.46
CA ILE A 185 7.36 -0.58 7.45
C ILE A 185 8.63 0.17 7.13
N ASN A 186 9.75 -0.55 7.01
CA ASN A 186 10.98 0.00 6.48
C ASN A 186 11.76 -1.14 5.80
N THR A 187 11.54 -1.36 4.51
CA THR A 187 12.11 -2.52 3.81
C THR A 187 12.79 -2.12 2.51
N LEU A 188 13.89 -2.80 2.19
CA LEU A 188 14.53 -2.74 0.88
C LEU A 188 14.44 -4.11 0.23
N THR A 189 13.98 -4.14 -1.01
CA THR A 189 13.94 -5.33 -1.84
C THR A 189 14.82 -5.12 -3.07
N LEU A 190 15.66 -6.10 -3.37
CA LEU A 190 16.51 -6.16 -4.56
C LEU A 190 16.11 -7.39 -5.36
N THR A 191 15.85 -7.18 -6.65
CA THR A 191 15.39 -8.25 -7.55
C THR A 191 16.26 -8.29 -8.80
N ALA A 192 16.69 -9.50 -9.17
CA ALA A 192 17.32 -9.78 -10.45
C ALA A 192 16.39 -10.69 -11.26
N SER A 193 16.01 -10.25 -12.46
CA SER A 193 15.18 -11.01 -13.39
C SER A 193 15.97 -11.37 -14.64
N TYR A 194 15.92 -12.65 -15.02
CA TYR A 194 16.45 -13.17 -16.28
C TYR A 194 15.32 -13.67 -17.17
N TYR A 195 15.13 -13.04 -18.33
CA TYR A 195 14.14 -13.45 -19.32
C TYR A 195 14.73 -14.52 -20.23
N PHE A 196 14.22 -15.74 -20.10
CA PHE A 196 14.51 -16.83 -21.04
C PHE A 196 13.78 -16.61 -22.37
N MET A 197 12.55 -16.10 -22.27
CA MET A 197 11.65 -15.76 -23.36
C MET A 197 10.82 -14.54 -22.95
N ARG A 198 10.02 -13.99 -23.88
CA ARG A 198 9.13 -12.85 -23.59
C ARG A 198 8.13 -13.15 -22.46
N ASN A 199 7.78 -14.41 -22.28
CA ASN A 199 6.74 -14.88 -21.38
C ASN A 199 7.26 -15.82 -20.28
N VAL A 200 8.58 -16.05 -20.21
CA VAL A 200 9.21 -16.92 -19.21
C VAL A 200 10.42 -16.20 -18.63
N LYS A 201 10.40 -15.96 -17.31
CA LYS A 201 11.53 -15.35 -16.59
C LYS A 201 11.87 -16.11 -15.32
N GLY A 202 13.14 -16.17 -14.99
CA GLY A 202 13.63 -16.52 -13.66
C GLY A 202 13.80 -15.26 -12.83
N VAL A 203 13.47 -15.34 -11.55
CA VAL A 203 13.56 -14.21 -10.61
C VAL A 203 14.31 -14.66 -9.36
N VAL A 204 15.28 -13.85 -8.93
CA VAL A 204 15.87 -13.91 -7.60
C VAL A 204 15.58 -12.60 -6.90
N GLU A 205 15.02 -12.68 -5.69
CA GLU A 205 14.66 -11.52 -4.89
C GLU A 205 15.22 -11.68 -3.48
N ILE A 206 15.76 -10.59 -2.94
CA ILE A 206 16.26 -10.51 -1.58
C ILE A 206 15.61 -9.30 -0.94
N ALA A 207 15.03 -9.48 0.25
CA ALA A 207 14.46 -8.38 1.01
C ALA A 207 15.07 -8.32 2.41
N GLY A 208 15.40 -7.09 2.82
CA GLY A 208 15.82 -6.76 4.17
C GLY A 208 14.81 -5.83 4.82
N ASP A 209 14.38 -6.20 6.03
CA ASP A 209 13.67 -5.31 6.93
C ASP A 209 14.67 -4.49 7.75
N PHE A 210 14.39 -3.20 7.91
CA PHE A 210 15.14 -2.22 8.68
C PHE A 210 14.31 -1.61 9.81
N GLN A 211 13.07 -2.05 10.00
CA GLN A 211 12.23 -1.61 11.09
C GLN A 211 12.86 -2.02 12.44
N LYS A 212 12.65 -1.20 13.46
CA LYS A 212 13.10 -1.51 14.82
C LYS A 212 12.15 -2.53 15.43
N GLU A 213 12.72 -3.51 16.12
CA GLU A 213 11.96 -4.45 16.91
C GLU A 213 11.28 -3.75 18.09
N THR A 214 10.10 -4.22 18.43
CA THR A 214 9.29 -3.70 19.53
C THR A 214 8.78 -4.86 20.38
N ALA A 215 8.67 -4.68 21.69
CA ALA A 215 8.06 -5.71 22.56
C ALA A 215 6.55 -5.93 22.27
N SER A 216 5.91 -5.00 21.55
CA SER A 216 4.51 -5.12 21.14
C SER A 216 4.36 -6.17 20.03
N TYR A 217 3.54 -7.19 20.29
CA TYR A 217 3.19 -8.22 19.30
C TYR A 217 2.38 -7.65 18.13
N THR A 218 1.71 -6.51 18.32
CA THR A 218 0.89 -5.86 17.28
C THR A 218 1.66 -4.89 16.39
N ALA A 219 2.88 -4.53 16.78
CA ALA A 219 3.75 -3.64 16.03
C ALA A 219 4.76 -4.44 15.19
N HIS A 220 5.99 -4.58 15.67
CA HIS A 220 7.09 -5.21 14.93
C HIS A 220 7.93 -6.11 15.86
N PRO A 221 7.43 -7.28 16.29
CA PRO A 221 8.09 -8.11 17.30
C PRO A 221 9.40 -8.75 16.83
N THR A 222 9.59 -8.93 15.52
CA THR A 222 10.78 -9.53 14.92
C THR A 222 11.23 -8.71 13.72
N LYS A 223 12.52 -8.76 13.41
CA LYS A 223 13.10 -8.19 12.19
C LYS A 223 13.51 -9.32 11.24
N GLU A 224 12.82 -9.42 10.10
CA GLU A 224 12.94 -10.58 9.22
C GLU A 224 13.31 -10.16 7.78
N GLY A 225 14.19 -10.94 7.16
CA GLY A 225 14.51 -10.84 5.74
C GLY A 225 14.17 -12.14 5.02
N TYR A 226 14.06 -12.10 3.70
CA TYR A 226 13.85 -13.32 2.90
C TYR A 226 14.69 -13.31 1.63
N ILE A 227 14.84 -14.52 1.09
CA ILE A 227 15.34 -14.75 -0.27
C ILE A 227 14.26 -15.57 -0.98
N LEU A 228 13.84 -15.10 -2.15
CA LEU A 228 12.90 -15.78 -3.02
C LEU A 228 13.59 -16.11 -4.34
N VAL A 229 13.41 -17.35 -4.80
CA VAL A 229 13.85 -17.79 -6.13
C VAL A 229 12.66 -18.43 -6.80
N GLY A 230 12.36 -17.99 -8.02
CA GLY A 230 11.17 -18.46 -8.72
C GLY A 230 11.30 -18.37 -10.23
N ILE A 231 10.37 -19.03 -10.91
CA ILE A 231 10.14 -18.91 -12.34
C ILE A 231 8.70 -18.39 -12.51
N ASP A 232 8.55 -17.36 -13.32
CA ASP A 232 7.27 -16.76 -13.69
C ASP A 232 7.00 -17.03 -15.17
N THR A 233 5.82 -17.59 -15.43
CA THR A 233 5.34 -17.94 -16.77
C THR A 233 3.99 -17.28 -17.01
N ALA A 234 3.93 -16.35 -17.95
CA ALA A 234 2.69 -15.72 -18.39
C ALA A 234 2.19 -16.39 -19.68
N PHE A 235 0.91 -16.72 -19.75
CA PHE A 235 0.28 -17.35 -20.93
C PHE A 235 -0.73 -16.40 -21.58
#